data_AF-A0A524CD68-F1
#
_entry.id   AF-A0A524CD68-F1
#
_cell.length_a   1.000
_cell.length_b   1.000
_cell.length_c   1.000
_cell.angle_alpha   90.00
_cell.angle_beta   90.00
_cell.angle_gamma   90.00
#
_symmetry.space_group_name_H-M   'P 1'
#
loop_
_entity.id
_entity.type
_entity.pdbx_description
1 polymer ?
#
loop_
_entity_poly.entity_id
_entity_poly.type
_entity_poly.pdbx_seq_one_letter_code
_entity_poly.pdbx_strand_id
1 'polypeptide(L)'
;MMFPVLQGEYVELTRNPLEIYQGLVSINLTDEIQAYIARVVNRYSDLDFADENMSAHLGRFIEIICRLISQLNHREEPTLTDLMQAVDILDFFASTTRWWNMTRSSPGLVMRPASRDPREFIRSIPSVRLGSETVSRIRGASERLLSFLDEHEVADAKTRSHLQKCMVSAWTILSVFCCKSQGRNVSSEADFESAYDILRILLFHTPRVDFAALTAIRGIATSPRLPQIADVSFSPGFEKKLESSTAARLEASHGQYLGDAGDTVPRASRAILTNSLRRLVQIESLNIGISRIEENDYDTVTMGALSLLEKVHIDPEVFLDEKAVIDLFKRLRPAEDGIGEGLALLTRKLESLIVDSTGNRNFLLQNARMVPRMIALLLLVSSGTKSPQDDGLRDIDLKRGLILLEKLISD
;
A
#
# COMPACT_ATOMS: atom_id res chain seq x y z
N MET A 1 12.32 13.38 -12.40
CA MET A 1 11.34 13.99 -11.49
C MET A 1 11.73 13.54 -10.08
N MET A 2 12.34 14.43 -9.28
CA MET A 2 12.86 14.11 -7.94
C MET A 2 11.71 14.09 -6.94
N PHE A 3 11.43 12.94 -6.34
CA PHE A 3 10.64 12.87 -5.11
C PHE A 3 11.55 13.19 -3.93
N PRO A 4 11.09 13.96 -2.93
CA PRO A 4 11.90 14.23 -1.75
C PRO A 4 12.18 12.91 -1.03
N VAL A 5 13.44 12.77 -0.63
CA VAL A 5 13.99 11.67 0.15
C VAL A 5 13.06 11.35 1.32
N LEU A 6 12.72 10.07 1.50
CA LEU A 6 12.03 9.55 2.69
C LEU A 6 12.99 9.56 3.90
N GLN A 7 13.57 10.72 4.20
CA GLN A 7 14.45 10.90 5.34
C GLN A 7 13.62 11.24 6.57
N GLY A 8 13.79 10.37 7.58
CA GLY A 8 13.45 10.52 9.00
C GLY A 8 12.50 11.63 9.41
N GLU A 9 11.25 11.25 9.68
CA GLU A 9 10.43 11.91 10.69
C GLU A 9 9.71 10.83 11.51
N TYR A 10 10.37 10.36 12.57
CA TYR A 10 9.66 9.89 13.75
C TYR A 10 9.02 11.12 14.39
N VAL A 11 7.84 11.48 13.90
CA VAL A 11 7.01 12.53 14.49
C VAL A 11 5.76 11.85 15.03
N GLU A 12 5.33 12.27 16.21
CA GLU A 12 4.17 11.79 16.94
C GLU A 12 3.06 11.30 15.99
N LEU A 13 2.65 10.04 16.12
CA LEU A 13 1.60 9.38 15.32
C LEU A 13 0.22 10.04 15.44
N THR A 14 0.13 11.25 15.97
CA THR A 14 -1.10 12.01 16.14
C THR A 14 -0.90 13.40 15.56
N ARG A 15 -1.52 13.64 14.40
CA ARG A 15 -1.54 14.97 13.77
C ARG A 15 -2.52 15.87 14.49
N ASN A 16 -2.22 17.16 14.54
CA ASN A 16 -3.12 18.16 15.11
C ASN A 16 -4.41 18.24 14.26
N PRO A 17 -5.61 18.04 14.85
CA PRO A 17 -6.85 18.10 14.10
C PRO A 17 -7.08 19.43 13.36
N LEU A 18 -6.72 20.57 13.98
CA LEU A 18 -6.89 21.89 13.38
C LEU A 18 -6.05 22.03 12.10
N GLU A 19 -4.78 21.65 12.15
CA GLU A 19 -3.86 21.68 11.00
C GLU A 19 -4.36 20.78 9.86
N ILE A 20 -4.93 19.62 10.21
CA ILE A 20 -5.52 18.72 9.22
C ILE A 20 -6.73 19.36 8.56
N TYR A 21 -7.68 19.91 9.31
CA TYR A 21 -8.84 20.55 8.71
C TYR A 21 -8.48 21.78 7.88
N GLN A 22 -7.54 22.61 8.36
CA GLN A 22 -7.01 23.75 7.61
C GLN A 22 -6.33 23.32 6.31
N GLY A 23 -5.54 22.25 6.34
CA GLY A 23 -4.92 21.71 5.13
C GLY A 23 -5.95 21.12 4.16
N LEU A 24 -6.93 20.34 4.63
CA LEU A 24 -7.98 19.80 3.77
C LEU A 24 -8.72 20.89 2.99
N VAL A 25 -9.01 22.03 3.62
CA VAL A 25 -9.69 23.16 2.95
C VAL A 25 -8.76 23.98 2.07
N SER A 26 -7.45 24.01 2.34
CA SER A 26 -6.48 24.75 1.53
C SER A 26 -6.10 24.04 0.23
N ILE A 27 -6.23 22.71 0.17
CA ILE A 27 -5.97 21.95 -1.06
C ILE A 27 -7.01 22.30 -2.13
N ASN A 28 -6.55 22.76 -3.29
CA ASN A 28 -7.42 23.03 -4.42
C ASN A 28 -7.50 21.81 -5.34
N LEU A 29 -8.71 21.28 -5.56
CA LEU A 29 -8.91 20.24 -6.57
C LEU A 29 -8.97 20.88 -7.95
N THR A 30 -7.98 20.60 -8.79
CA THR A 30 -7.97 21.05 -10.19
C THR A 30 -9.13 20.46 -10.99
N ASP A 31 -9.55 21.15 -12.06
CA ASP A 31 -10.62 20.68 -12.95
C ASP A 31 -10.32 19.27 -13.51
N GLU A 32 -9.05 18.97 -13.77
CA GLU A 32 -8.60 17.65 -14.21
C GLU A 32 -8.92 16.58 -13.15
N ILE A 33 -8.51 16.79 -11.90
CA ILE A 33 -8.76 15.85 -10.80
C ILE A 33 -10.27 15.67 -10.59
N GLN A 34 -11.04 16.76 -10.59
CA GLN A 34 -12.49 16.69 -10.46
C GLN A 34 -13.14 15.88 -11.61
N ALA A 35 -12.69 16.07 -12.85
CA ALA A 35 -13.17 15.32 -14.00
C ALA A 35 -12.80 13.82 -13.93
N TYR A 36 -11.64 13.47 -13.36
CA TYR A 36 -11.30 12.06 -13.10
C TYR A 36 -12.16 11.46 -11.98
N ILE A 37 -12.39 12.18 -10.87
CA ILE A 37 -13.29 11.74 -9.81
C ILE A 37 -14.67 11.42 -10.40
N ALA A 38 -15.24 12.36 -11.17
CA ALA A 38 -16.52 12.16 -11.84
C ALA A 38 -16.52 10.90 -12.73
N ARG A 39 -15.48 10.68 -13.55
CA ARG A 39 -15.34 9.47 -14.37
C ARG A 39 -15.33 8.17 -13.54
N VAL A 40 -14.67 8.18 -12.38
CA VAL A 40 -14.63 7.00 -11.50
C VAL A 40 -16.02 6.70 -10.96
N VAL A 41 -16.73 7.71 -10.45
CA VAL A 41 -17.99 7.53 -9.71
C VAL A 41 -19.25 7.51 -10.58
N ASN A 42 -19.20 8.03 -11.81
CA ASN A 42 -20.36 8.10 -12.72
C ASN A 42 -20.98 6.73 -13.04
N ARG A 43 -20.22 5.64 -12.90
CA ARG A 43 -20.73 4.27 -13.05
C ARG A 43 -21.73 3.84 -11.97
N TYR A 44 -21.93 4.67 -10.95
CA TYR A 44 -22.88 4.50 -9.85
C TYR A 44 -23.93 5.62 -9.82
N SER A 45 -24.01 6.42 -10.89
CA SER A 45 -24.93 7.58 -10.98
C SER A 45 -26.40 7.21 -11.14
N ASP A 46 -26.69 5.95 -11.41
CA ASP A 46 -28.03 5.37 -11.48
C ASP A 46 -28.53 4.85 -10.12
N LEU A 47 -27.72 4.97 -9.06
CA LEU A 47 -28.01 4.43 -7.74
C LEU A 47 -28.32 5.56 -6.75
N ASP A 48 -29.53 5.51 -6.17
CA ASP A 48 -29.92 6.39 -5.07
C ASP A 48 -29.57 5.76 -3.72
N PHE A 49 -28.99 6.55 -2.82
CA PHE A 49 -28.58 6.09 -1.49
C PHE A 49 -28.56 7.27 -0.50
N ALA A 50 -29.21 7.10 0.66
CA ALA A 50 -29.22 8.08 1.75
C ALA A 50 -29.67 9.49 1.32
N ASP A 51 -30.79 9.56 0.58
CA ASP A 51 -31.42 10.79 0.06
C ASP A 51 -30.60 11.56 -0.99
N GLU A 52 -29.47 11.01 -1.43
CA GLU A 52 -28.65 11.56 -2.52
C GLU A 52 -28.23 10.46 -3.50
N ASN A 53 -27.51 10.85 -4.55
CA ASN A 53 -26.92 9.90 -5.48
C ASN A 53 -25.69 9.23 -4.88
N MET A 54 -25.54 7.92 -5.07
CA MET A 54 -24.37 7.16 -4.62
C MET A 54 -23.06 7.74 -5.18
N SER A 55 -23.08 8.23 -6.44
CA SER A 55 -21.91 8.86 -7.05
C SER A 55 -21.50 10.15 -6.34
N ALA A 56 -22.44 10.89 -5.76
CA ALA A 56 -22.15 12.11 -5.00
C ALA A 56 -21.44 11.77 -3.69
N HIS A 57 -21.93 10.78 -2.94
CA HIS A 57 -21.27 10.33 -1.72
C HIS A 57 -19.85 9.80 -2.00
N LEU A 58 -19.69 8.95 -3.01
CA LEU A 58 -18.39 8.40 -3.40
C LEU A 58 -17.43 9.49 -3.88
N GLY A 59 -17.93 10.46 -4.65
CA GLY A 59 -17.14 11.59 -5.15
C GLY A 59 -16.56 12.41 -4.00
N ARG A 60 -17.39 12.73 -3.00
CA ARG A 60 -16.95 13.45 -1.80
C ARG A 60 -15.98 12.64 -0.92
N PHE A 61 -16.17 11.32 -0.82
CA PHE A 61 -15.23 10.44 -0.14
C PHE A 61 -13.85 10.44 -0.83
N ILE A 62 -13.82 10.29 -2.15
CA ILE A 62 -12.56 10.31 -2.90
C ILE A 62 -11.90 11.70 -2.79
N GLU A 63 -12.68 12.78 -2.87
CA GLU A 63 -12.19 14.15 -2.69
C GLU A 63 -11.47 14.33 -1.36
N ILE A 64 -12.07 13.94 -0.23
CA ILE A 64 -11.44 14.18 1.08
C ILE A 64 -10.17 13.36 1.28
N ILE A 65 -10.14 12.11 0.81
CA ILE A 65 -8.95 11.27 0.89
C ILE A 65 -7.85 11.80 -0.06
N CYS A 66 -8.21 12.27 -1.26
CA CYS A 66 -7.27 12.85 -2.20
C CYS A 66 -6.63 14.14 -1.64
N ARG A 67 -7.43 15.02 -1.03
CA ARG A 67 -6.95 16.21 -0.32
C ARG A 67 -6.03 15.83 0.85
N LEU A 68 -6.41 14.84 1.66
CA LEU A 68 -5.58 14.35 2.76
C LEU A 68 -4.22 13.89 2.25
N ILE A 69 -4.18 13.05 1.22
CA ILE A 69 -2.93 12.51 0.68
C ILE A 69 -2.06 13.63 0.10
N SER A 70 -2.65 14.58 -0.63
CA SER A 70 -1.93 15.77 -1.13
C SER A 70 -1.30 16.57 0.01
N GLN A 71 -2.07 16.82 1.07
CA GLN A 71 -1.61 17.52 2.27
C GLN A 71 -0.46 16.76 2.97
N LEU A 72 -0.58 15.44 3.13
CA LEU A 72 0.46 14.60 3.73
C LEU A 72 1.75 14.53 2.90
N ASN A 73 1.65 14.88 1.62
CA ASN A 73 2.76 15.04 0.70
C ASN A 73 3.23 16.50 0.57
N HIS A 74 2.71 17.40 1.41
CA HIS A 74 3.01 18.84 1.43
C HIS A 74 2.80 19.51 0.06
N ARG A 75 1.78 19.08 -0.68
CA ARG A 75 1.38 19.67 -1.96
C ARG A 75 0.11 20.47 -1.81
N GLU A 76 0.04 21.63 -2.45
CA GLU A 76 -1.15 22.50 -2.51
C GLU A 76 -2.20 22.00 -3.52
N GLU A 77 -1.78 21.26 -4.54
CA GLU A 77 -2.64 20.68 -5.58
C GLU A 77 -2.41 19.17 -5.70
N PRO A 78 -3.49 18.35 -5.73
CA PRO A 78 -3.34 16.90 -5.87
C PRO A 78 -2.91 16.50 -7.27
N THR A 79 -2.12 15.43 -7.32
CA THR A 79 -1.70 14.78 -8.56
C THR A 79 -2.61 13.59 -8.91
N LEU A 80 -2.49 13.06 -10.14
CA LEU A 80 -3.17 11.81 -10.49
C LEU A 80 -2.75 10.65 -9.59
N THR A 81 -1.51 10.65 -9.08
CA THR A 81 -1.04 9.65 -8.10
C THR A 81 -1.82 9.76 -6.78
N ASP A 82 -2.09 10.97 -6.30
CA ASP A 82 -2.89 11.19 -5.08
C ASP A 82 -4.32 10.69 -5.27
N LEU A 83 -4.91 10.96 -6.44
CA LEU A 83 -6.22 10.45 -6.79
C LEU A 83 -6.25 8.92 -6.89
N MET A 84 -5.24 8.31 -7.50
CA MET A 84 -5.12 6.84 -7.57
C MET A 84 -5.06 6.21 -6.19
N GLN A 85 -4.28 6.79 -5.26
CA GLN A 85 -4.22 6.33 -3.88
C GLN A 85 -5.57 6.49 -3.17
N ALA A 86 -6.30 7.59 -3.41
CA ALA A 86 -7.63 7.78 -2.84
C ALA A 86 -8.66 6.75 -3.35
N VAL A 87 -8.59 6.40 -4.63
CA VAL A 87 -9.41 5.32 -5.22
C VAL A 87 -9.02 3.96 -4.63
N ASP A 88 -7.73 3.69 -4.46
CA ASP A 88 -7.25 2.44 -3.86
C ASP A 88 -7.70 2.27 -2.40
N ILE A 89 -7.84 3.36 -1.65
CA ILE A 89 -8.43 3.35 -0.31
C ILE A 89 -9.91 2.96 -0.35
N LEU A 90 -10.69 3.52 -1.29
CA LEU A 90 -12.09 3.14 -1.48
C LEU A 90 -12.21 1.65 -1.83
N ASP A 91 -11.42 1.19 -2.81
CA ASP A 91 -11.39 -0.20 -3.24
C ASP A 91 -10.93 -1.12 -2.11
N PHE A 92 -9.97 -0.69 -1.28
CA PHE A 92 -9.54 -1.43 -0.09
C PHE A 92 -10.69 -1.65 0.89
N PHE A 93 -11.44 -0.60 1.26
CA PHE A 93 -12.56 -0.75 2.19
C PHE A 93 -13.74 -1.54 1.61
N ALA A 94 -13.95 -1.46 0.29
CA ALA A 94 -15.02 -2.19 -0.39
C ALA A 94 -14.68 -3.69 -0.58
N SER A 95 -13.42 -4.02 -0.84
CA SER A 95 -12.99 -5.40 -1.16
C SER A 95 -12.54 -6.21 0.06
N THR A 96 -12.10 -5.55 1.14
CA THR A 96 -11.58 -6.22 2.34
C THR A 96 -12.57 -6.22 3.49
N THR A 97 -12.34 -7.10 4.46
CA THR A 97 -13.07 -7.16 5.73
C THR A 97 -12.12 -6.90 6.90
N ARG A 98 -12.66 -6.66 8.09
CA ARG A 98 -11.91 -6.44 9.34
C ARG A 98 -11.04 -5.19 9.36
N TRP A 99 -11.20 -4.28 8.41
CA TRP A 99 -10.55 -2.96 8.47
C TRP A 99 -11.06 -2.12 9.65
N TRP A 100 -12.27 -2.39 10.15
CA TRP A 100 -12.81 -1.81 11.39
C TRP A 100 -12.05 -2.22 12.66
N ASN A 101 -11.05 -3.10 12.57
CA ASN A 101 -10.16 -3.44 13.70
C ASN A 101 -8.96 -2.49 13.83
N MET A 102 -8.78 -1.52 12.92
CA MET A 102 -7.74 -0.50 13.09
C MET A 102 -7.99 0.28 14.37
N THR A 103 -6.92 0.61 15.08
CA THR A 103 -6.99 1.39 16.33
C THR A 103 -6.04 2.56 16.25
N ARG A 104 -6.17 3.52 17.17
CA ARG A 104 -5.21 4.64 17.27
C ARG A 104 -3.81 4.18 17.68
N SER A 105 -3.71 3.05 18.40
CA SER A 105 -2.43 2.43 18.77
C SER A 105 -1.81 1.59 17.65
N SER A 106 -2.62 1.14 16.68
CA SER A 106 -2.17 0.42 15.49
C SER A 106 -2.92 0.97 14.26
N PRO A 107 -2.54 2.17 13.78
CA PRO A 107 -3.30 2.91 12.77
C PRO A 107 -2.98 2.50 11.33
N GLY A 108 -2.12 1.49 11.15
CA GLY A 108 -1.66 1.02 9.84
C GLY A 108 -2.70 0.19 9.09
N LEU A 109 -2.81 0.42 7.78
CA LEU A 109 -3.57 -0.41 6.85
C LEU A 109 -2.88 -1.76 6.68
N VAL A 110 -3.57 -2.84 7.01
CA VAL A 110 -3.03 -4.19 6.79
C VAL A 110 -3.33 -4.64 5.36
N MET A 111 -2.30 -5.06 4.63
CA MET A 111 -2.37 -5.45 3.21
C MET A 111 -3.08 -6.80 3.01
N ARG A 112 -4.41 -6.81 3.19
CA ARG A 112 -5.25 -8.01 3.06
C ARG A 112 -5.58 -8.35 1.60
N PRO A 113 -5.66 -9.63 1.22
CA PRO A 113 -6.24 -10.04 -0.05
C PRO A 113 -7.70 -9.61 -0.13
N ALA A 114 -8.17 -9.33 -1.35
CA ALA A 114 -9.57 -9.03 -1.58
C ALA A 114 -10.43 -10.24 -1.22
N SER A 115 -11.56 -9.99 -0.56
CA SER A 115 -12.54 -11.02 -0.19
C SER A 115 -13.75 -11.05 -1.12
N ARG A 116 -13.89 -10.04 -1.97
CA ARG A 116 -14.99 -9.82 -2.92
C ARG A 116 -14.60 -8.73 -3.92
N ASP A 117 -15.35 -8.65 -5.01
CA ASP A 117 -15.23 -7.55 -5.97
C ASP A 117 -15.73 -6.23 -5.36
N PRO A 118 -14.91 -5.16 -5.34
CA PRO A 118 -15.29 -3.88 -4.74
C PRO A 118 -16.45 -3.20 -5.47
N ARG A 119 -16.58 -3.39 -6.79
CA ARG A 119 -17.62 -2.74 -7.61
C ARG A 119 -18.98 -3.37 -7.37
N GLU A 120 -19.04 -4.70 -7.36
CA GLU A 120 -20.24 -5.45 -6.99
C GLU A 120 -20.66 -5.12 -5.55
N PHE A 121 -19.69 -5.02 -4.63
CA PHE A 121 -19.98 -4.62 -3.26
C PHE A 121 -20.59 -3.21 -3.19
N ILE A 122 -19.99 -2.22 -3.85
CA ILE A 122 -20.50 -0.83 -3.90
C ILE A 122 -21.91 -0.79 -4.50
N ARG A 123 -22.18 -1.54 -5.58
CA ARG A 123 -23.53 -1.65 -6.18
C ARG A 123 -24.57 -2.26 -5.24
N SER A 124 -24.15 -3.05 -4.26
CA SER A 124 -25.06 -3.65 -3.28
C SER A 124 -25.43 -2.70 -2.13
N ILE A 125 -24.73 -1.57 -1.99
CA ILE A 125 -24.91 -0.63 -0.87
C ILE A 125 -26.28 0.06 -0.81
N PRO A 126 -26.90 0.47 -1.94
CA PRO A 126 -28.26 1.00 -1.93
C PRO A 126 -29.30 0.10 -1.27
N SER A 127 -29.03 -1.22 -1.17
CA SER A 127 -29.91 -2.16 -0.47
C SER A 127 -29.85 -2.06 1.07
N VAL A 128 -28.92 -1.28 1.63
CA VAL A 128 -28.69 -1.14 3.07
C VAL A 128 -29.41 0.11 3.56
N ARG A 129 -30.25 -0.06 4.58
CA ARG A 129 -30.94 1.07 5.22
C ARG A 129 -30.08 1.67 6.31
N LEU A 130 -30.02 3.00 6.36
CA LEU A 130 -29.44 3.70 7.51
C LEU A 130 -30.41 3.60 8.70
N GLY A 131 -29.95 3.02 9.81
CA GLY A 131 -30.70 3.02 11.06
C GLY A 131 -30.86 4.43 11.62
N SER A 132 -31.96 4.68 12.34
CA SER A 132 -32.25 5.98 12.95
C SER A 132 -31.14 6.45 13.90
N GLU A 133 -30.55 5.51 14.66
CA GLU A 133 -29.40 5.76 15.53
C GLU A 133 -28.18 6.24 14.72
N THR A 134 -27.83 5.54 13.64
CA THR A 134 -26.74 5.93 12.73
C THR A 134 -26.96 7.35 12.20
N VAL A 135 -28.16 7.66 11.70
CA VAL A 135 -28.50 8.99 11.17
C VAL A 135 -28.38 10.07 12.26
N SER A 136 -28.88 9.79 13.47
CA SER A 136 -28.77 10.70 14.61
C SER A 136 -27.32 10.99 14.99
N ARG A 137 -26.47 9.96 15.04
CA ARG A 137 -25.04 10.10 15.35
C ARG A 137 -24.29 10.87 14.27
N ILE A 138 -24.55 10.61 12.98
CA ILE A 138 -23.98 11.36 11.86
C ILE A 138 -24.35 12.84 11.97
N ARG A 139 -25.62 13.16 12.26
CA ARG A 139 -26.08 14.54 12.46
C ARG A 139 -25.33 15.22 13.61
N GLY A 140 -25.30 14.59 14.79
CA GLY A 140 -24.60 15.16 15.95
C GLY A 140 -23.09 15.29 15.76
N ALA A 141 -22.45 14.40 15.00
CA ALA A 141 -21.04 14.54 14.61
C ALA A 141 -20.83 15.67 13.60
N SER A 142 -21.74 15.84 12.64
CA SER A 142 -21.69 16.91 11.64
C SER A 142 -21.86 18.30 12.27
N GLU A 143 -22.74 18.45 13.26
CA GLU A 143 -22.97 19.69 14.00
C GLU A 143 -21.73 20.05 14.84
N ARG A 144 -21.15 19.08 15.56
CA ARG A 144 -19.91 19.27 16.32
C ARG A 144 -18.73 19.65 15.45
N LEU A 145 -18.59 18.99 14.29
CA LEU A 145 -17.55 19.35 13.32
C LEU A 145 -17.74 20.79 12.84
N LEU A 146 -18.97 21.18 12.49
CA LEU A 146 -19.22 22.53 12.00
C LEU A 146 -18.95 23.59 13.09
N SER A 147 -19.35 23.33 14.34
CA SER A 147 -19.03 24.20 15.49
C SER A 147 -17.52 24.35 15.66
N PHE A 148 -16.78 23.25 15.62
CA PHE A 148 -15.31 23.27 15.71
C PHE A 148 -14.69 24.09 14.56
N LEU A 149 -15.11 23.87 13.32
CA LEU A 149 -14.61 24.62 12.17
C LEU A 149 -14.98 26.11 12.24
N ASP A 150 -16.10 26.44 12.89
CA ASP A 150 -16.54 27.82 13.08
C ASP A 150 -15.75 28.54 14.17
N GLU A 151 -15.65 27.92 15.34
CA GLU A 151 -14.89 28.42 16.50
C GLU A 151 -13.40 28.66 16.17
N HIS A 152 -12.83 27.85 15.28
CA HIS A 152 -11.44 27.97 14.84
C HIS A 152 -11.27 28.70 13.49
N GLU A 153 -12.32 29.34 12.97
CA GLU A 153 -12.28 30.14 11.74
C GLU A 153 -11.65 29.41 10.53
N VAL A 154 -11.94 28.12 10.38
CA VAL A 154 -11.35 27.27 9.34
C VAL A 154 -12.02 27.58 7.99
N ALA A 155 -11.48 28.52 7.22
CA ALA A 155 -12.00 28.96 5.92
C ALA A 155 -13.42 29.58 5.98
N ASP A 156 -13.93 29.98 4.80
CA ASP A 156 -15.25 30.60 4.70
C ASP A 156 -16.41 29.62 4.93
N ALA A 157 -17.61 30.16 5.18
CA ALA A 157 -18.80 29.38 5.47
C ALA A 157 -19.16 28.35 4.37
N LYS A 158 -18.92 28.68 3.10
CA LYS A 158 -19.20 27.79 1.96
C LYS A 158 -18.26 26.59 1.98
N THR A 159 -16.98 26.82 2.20
CA THR A 159 -15.92 25.81 2.24
C THR A 159 -16.08 24.91 3.45
N ARG A 160 -16.42 25.48 4.62
CA ARG A 160 -16.77 24.71 5.83
C ARG A 160 -17.96 23.79 5.60
N SER A 161 -19.02 24.31 4.98
CA SER A 161 -20.22 23.51 4.68
C SER A 161 -19.91 22.38 3.69
N HIS A 162 -19.06 22.62 2.69
CA HIS A 162 -18.63 21.57 1.77
C HIS A 162 -17.82 20.48 2.48
N LEU A 163 -16.81 20.85 3.29
CA LEU A 163 -16.04 19.89 4.09
C LEU A 163 -16.93 19.05 5.00
N GLN A 164 -17.91 19.68 5.66
CA GLN A 164 -18.90 18.98 6.48
C GLN A 164 -19.68 17.94 5.67
N LYS A 165 -20.16 18.27 4.47
CA LYS A 165 -20.84 17.32 3.57
C LYS A 165 -19.94 16.16 3.13
N CYS A 166 -18.66 16.44 2.93
CA CYS A 166 -17.67 15.39 2.62
C CYS A 166 -17.50 14.42 3.79
N MET A 167 -17.38 14.93 5.01
CA MET A 167 -17.30 14.10 6.22
C MET A 167 -18.56 13.28 6.45
N VAL A 168 -19.74 13.89 6.30
CA VAL A 168 -21.03 13.18 6.37
C VAL A 168 -21.10 12.04 5.36
N SER A 169 -20.65 12.27 4.12
CA SER A 169 -20.65 11.23 3.08
C SER A 169 -19.69 10.10 3.41
N ALA A 170 -18.49 10.43 3.93
CA ALA A 170 -17.53 9.43 4.35
C ALA A 170 -18.03 8.57 5.51
N TRP A 171 -18.59 9.18 6.57
CA TRP A 171 -19.20 8.43 7.67
C TRP A 171 -20.37 7.57 7.20
N THR A 172 -21.20 8.09 6.30
CA THR A 172 -22.36 7.36 5.77
C THR A 172 -21.90 6.10 5.02
N ILE A 173 -20.97 6.25 4.07
CA ILE A 173 -20.42 5.15 3.27
C ILE A 173 -19.74 4.11 4.17
N LEU A 174 -18.83 4.54 5.05
CA LEU A 174 -18.09 3.63 5.91
C LEU A 174 -19.01 2.88 6.88
N SER A 175 -20.07 3.52 7.38
CA SER A 175 -21.05 2.87 8.25
C SER A 175 -21.77 1.73 7.52
N VAL A 176 -22.24 1.96 6.30
CA VAL A 176 -22.93 0.91 5.53
C VAL A 176 -21.98 -0.14 4.99
N PHE A 177 -20.72 0.21 4.69
CA PHE A 177 -19.70 -0.77 4.35
C PHE A 177 -19.45 -1.71 5.54
N CYS A 178 -19.33 -1.17 6.75
CA CYS A 178 -19.18 -1.98 7.97
C CYS A 178 -20.38 -2.91 8.18
N CYS A 179 -21.60 -2.35 8.13
CA CYS A 179 -22.86 -3.08 8.26
C CYS A 179 -22.98 -4.22 7.25
N LYS A 180 -22.80 -3.92 5.96
CA LYS A 180 -22.90 -4.91 4.87
C LYS A 180 -21.81 -5.97 4.96
N SER A 181 -20.61 -5.59 5.38
CA SER A 181 -19.50 -6.53 5.59
C SER A 181 -19.77 -7.57 6.66
N GLN A 182 -20.64 -7.25 7.62
CA GLN A 182 -21.10 -8.14 8.67
C GLN A 182 -22.38 -8.90 8.29
N GLY A 183 -22.85 -8.80 7.05
CA GLY A 183 -24.05 -9.48 6.56
C GLY A 183 -25.37 -8.83 6.99
N ARG A 184 -25.32 -7.61 7.54
CA ARG A 184 -26.52 -6.86 7.95
C ARG A 184 -27.00 -5.94 6.82
N ASN A 185 -28.29 -5.61 6.84
CA ASN A 185 -28.94 -4.70 5.88
C ASN A 185 -29.52 -3.43 6.53
N VAL A 186 -29.32 -3.25 7.84
CA VAL A 186 -29.68 -2.04 8.58
C VAL A 186 -28.48 -1.67 9.46
N SER A 187 -27.97 -0.44 9.28
CA SER A 187 -26.85 0.04 10.11
C SER A 187 -27.30 0.32 11.55
N SER A 188 -26.36 0.21 12.49
CA SER A 188 -26.56 0.52 13.91
C SER A 188 -25.64 1.66 14.37
N GLU A 189 -25.78 2.09 15.63
CA GLU A 189 -24.83 3.00 16.25
C GLU A 189 -23.38 2.49 16.19
N ALA A 190 -23.15 1.19 16.41
CA ALA A 190 -21.81 0.60 16.39
C ALA A 190 -21.12 0.71 15.01
N ASP A 191 -21.89 0.67 13.93
CA ASP A 191 -21.36 0.89 12.58
C ASP A 191 -20.86 2.32 12.40
N PHE A 192 -21.62 3.29 12.93
CA PHE A 192 -21.23 4.69 12.91
C PHE A 192 -19.97 4.92 13.75
N GLU A 193 -19.91 4.41 14.98
CA GLU A 193 -18.73 4.60 15.83
C GLU A 193 -17.47 4.01 15.17
N SER A 194 -17.62 2.86 14.50
CA SER A 194 -16.54 2.26 13.71
C SER A 194 -16.13 3.18 12.54
N ALA A 195 -17.10 3.66 11.76
CA ALA A 195 -16.85 4.57 10.64
C ALA A 195 -16.20 5.90 11.07
N TYR A 196 -16.66 6.44 12.20
CA TYR A 196 -16.18 7.67 12.79
C TYR A 196 -14.72 7.51 13.24
N ASP A 197 -14.39 6.44 13.98
CA ASP A 197 -13.02 6.21 14.44
C ASP A 197 -12.08 5.89 13.28
N ILE A 198 -12.52 5.12 12.28
CA ILE A 198 -11.69 4.82 11.09
C ILE A 198 -11.34 6.09 10.32
N LEU A 199 -12.30 6.99 10.08
CA LEU A 199 -12.00 8.24 9.41
C LEU A 199 -11.02 9.10 10.23
N ARG A 200 -11.16 9.14 11.56
CA ARG A 200 -10.21 9.81 12.45
C ARG A 200 -8.82 9.17 12.41
N ILE A 201 -8.73 7.85 12.36
CA ILE A 201 -7.46 7.13 12.22
C ILE A 201 -6.78 7.51 10.92
N LEU A 202 -7.50 7.52 9.79
CA LEU A 202 -6.93 7.94 8.50
C LEU A 202 -6.40 9.38 8.55
N LEU A 203 -7.22 10.30 9.07
CA LEU A 203 -6.87 11.73 9.13
C LEU A 203 -5.67 11.99 10.05
N PHE A 204 -5.69 11.43 11.26
CA PHE A 204 -4.81 11.87 12.33
C PHE A 204 -3.68 10.90 12.64
N HIS A 205 -3.78 9.63 12.25
CA HIS A 205 -2.89 8.58 12.75
C HIS A 205 -2.23 7.72 11.67
N THR A 206 -2.88 7.49 10.53
CA THR A 206 -2.36 6.59 9.48
C THR A 206 -1.15 7.22 8.79
N PRO A 207 0.03 6.57 8.78
CA PRO A 207 1.22 7.09 8.11
C PRO A 207 1.02 7.29 6.60
N ARG A 208 1.69 8.28 5.99
CA ARG A 208 1.54 8.56 4.54
C ARG A 208 1.91 7.37 3.65
N VAL A 209 2.84 6.54 4.12
CA VAL A 209 3.36 5.37 3.40
C VAL A 209 2.29 4.29 3.19
N ASP A 210 1.27 4.24 4.04
CA ASP A 210 0.16 3.29 3.92
C ASP A 210 -0.66 3.51 2.65
N PHE A 211 -0.97 4.78 2.35
CA PHE A 211 -1.71 5.17 1.14
C PHE A 211 -0.91 4.80 -0.11
N ALA A 212 0.38 5.13 -0.13
CA ALA A 212 1.27 4.82 -1.25
C ALA A 212 1.47 3.30 -1.42
N ALA A 213 1.56 2.54 -0.34
CA ALA A 213 1.77 1.09 -0.40
C ALA A 213 0.58 0.34 -0.99
N LEU A 214 -0.67 0.80 -0.77
CA LEU A 214 -1.85 0.22 -1.43
C LEU A 214 -1.78 0.36 -2.95
N THR A 215 -1.33 1.51 -3.45
CA THR A 215 -1.11 1.71 -4.88
C THR A 215 0.09 0.92 -5.39
N ALA A 216 1.19 0.87 -4.62
CA ALA A 216 2.41 0.17 -5.02
C ALA A 216 2.17 -1.34 -5.25
N ILE A 217 1.44 -2.02 -4.35
CA ILE A 217 1.15 -3.46 -4.54
C ILE A 217 0.29 -3.73 -5.78
N ARG A 218 -0.66 -2.83 -6.08
CA ARG A 218 -1.45 -2.91 -7.31
C ARG A 218 -0.58 -2.61 -8.53
N GLY A 219 0.27 -1.60 -8.49
CA GLY A 219 1.20 -1.25 -9.57
C GLY A 219 2.15 -2.39 -9.91
N ILE A 220 2.73 -3.03 -8.90
CA ILE A 220 3.54 -4.24 -9.07
C ILE A 220 2.74 -5.35 -9.78
N ALA A 221 1.57 -5.69 -9.24
CA ALA A 221 0.80 -6.83 -9.73
C ALA A 221 0.22 -6.63 -11.13
N THR A 222 -0.07 -5.37 -11.49
CA THR A 222 -0.65 -4.98 -12.78
C THR A 222 0.39 -4.48 -13.79
N SER A 223 1.68 -4.50 -13.42
CA SER A 223 2.74 -4.07 -14.31
C SER A 223 2.80 -4.95 -15.56
N PRO A 224 2.73 -4.38 -16.78
CA PRO A 224 2.86 -5.14 -18.01
C PRO A 224 4.26 -5.75 -18.20
N ARG A 225 5.24 -5.27 -17.43
CA ARG A 225 6.61 -5.81 -17.41
C ARG A 225 6.71 -7.07 -16.56
N LEU A 226 5.81 -7.27 -15.60
CA LEU A 226 5.91 -8.39 -14.66
C LEU A 226 5.95 -9.76 -15.38
N PRO A 227 5.07 -10.06 -16.35
CA PRO A 227 5.17 -11.29 -17.15
C PRO A 227 6.48 -11.38 -17.93
N GLN A 228 6.92 -10.28 -18.54
CA GLN A 228 8.15 -10.24 -19.34
C GLN A 228 9.40 -10.53 -18.49
N ILE A 229 9.46 -9.98 -17.27
CA ILE A 229 10.54 -10.26 -16.31
C ILE A 229 10.49 -11.73 -15.88
N ALA A 230 9.28 -12.29 -15.70
CA ALA A 230 9.11 -13.69 -15.30
C ALA A 230 9.57 -14.66 -16.39
N ASP A 231 9.35 -14.30 -17.65
CA ASP A 231 9.74 -15.09 -18.83
C ASP A 231 11.26 -15.12 -19.07
N VAL A 232 12.03 -14.22 -18.44
CA VAL A 232 13.51 -14.27 -18.48
C VAL A 232 13.99 -15.54 -17.79
N SER A 233 14.59 -16.43 -18.59
CA SER A 233 15.07 -17.74 -18.14
C SER A 233 16.57 -17.74 -17.82
N PHE A 234 16.99 -18.63 -16.92
CA PHE A 234 18.40 -18.83 -16.59
C PHE A 234 18.93 -20.11 -17.23
N SER A 235 20.12 -20.04 -17.82
CA SER A 235 20.84 -21.27 -18.17
C SER A 235 21.31 -22.02 -16.92
N PRO A 236 21.47 -23.36 -16.98
CA PRO A 236 22.00 -24.12 -15.86
C PRO A 236 23.38 -23.65 -15.39
N GLY A 237 24.24 -23.19 -16.31
CA GLY A 237 25.56 -22.65 -15.99
C GLY A 237 25.49 -21.33 -15.20
N PHE A 238 24.53 -20.45 -15.56
CA PHE A 238 24.29 -19.22 -14.82
C PHE A 238 23.77 -19.49 -13.39
N GLU A 239 22.78 -20.38 -13.23
CA GLU A 239 22.28 -20.75 -11.90
C GLU A 239 23.40 -21.34 -11.03
N LYS A 240 24.28 -22.18 -11.61
CA LYS A 240 25.43 -22.72 -10.87
C LYS A 240 26.39 -21.61 -10.40
N LYS A 241 26.65 -20.59 -11.23
CA LYS A 241 27.46 -19.43 -10.80
C LYS A 241 26.78 -18.66 -9.67
N LEU A 242 25.47 -18.38 -9.77
CA LEU A 242 24.70 -17.74 -8.69
C LEU A 242 24.76 -18.52 -7.38
N GLU A 243 24.59 -19.84 -7.42
CA GLU A 243 24.63 -20.71 -6.24
C GLU A 243 26.03 -20.80 -5.61
N SER A 244 27.08 -20.51 -6.37
CA SER A 244 28.47 -20.42 -5.87
C SER A 244 28.95 -18.99 -5.58
N SER A 245 28.07 -17.99 -5.74
CA SER A 245 28.40 -16.58 -5.59
C SER A 245 28.78 -16.20 -4.16
N THR A 246 29.41 -15.04 -3.98
CA THR A 246 29.66 -14.47 -2.64
C THR A 246 28.37 -14.31 -1.84
N ALA A 247 27.29 -13.83 -2.47
CA ALA A 247 25.98 -13.72 -1.84
C ALA A 247 25.46 -15.06 -1.31
N ALA A 248 25.57 -16.14 -2.11
CA ALA A 248 25.17 -17.49 -1.69
C ALA A 248 26.01 -18.03 -0.53
N ARG A 249 27.32 -17.80 -0.56
CA ARG A 249 28.24 -18.20 0.53
C ARG A 249 27.95 -17.45 1.83
N LEU A 250 27.78 -16.13 1.75
CA LEU A 250 27.46 -15.30 2.92
C LEU A 250 26.08 -15.68 3.50
N GLU A 251 25.09 -15.91 2.65
CA GLU A 251 23.77 -16.38 3.07
C GLU A 251 23.82 -17.73 3.80
N ALA A 252 24.61 -18.69 3.28
CA ALA A 252 24.80 -19.99 3.92
C ALA A 252 25.54 -19.89 5.27
N SER A 253 26.58 -19.06 5.35
CA SER A 253 27.40 -18.89 6.56
C SER A 253 26.69 -18.10 7.66
N HIS A 254 25.87 -17.12 7.29
CA HIS A 254 25.29 -16.16 8.23
C HIS A 254 23.76 -16.26 8.33
N GLY A 255 23.12 -17.22 7.67
CA GLY A 255 21.67 -17.40 7.73
C GLY A 255 21.11 -17.57 9.16
N GLN A 256 21.92 -18.05 10.10
CA GLN A 256 21.56 -18.11 11.52
C GLN A 256 21.18 -16.75 12.13
N TYR A 257 21.70 -15.64 11.58
CA TYR A 257 21.37 -14.30 12.04
C TYR A 257 19.95 -13.87 11.69
N LEU A 258 19.26 -14.55 10.76
CA LEU A 258 17.83 -14.35 10.50
C LEU A 258 16.98 -14.78 11.70
N GLY A 259 17.42 -15.75 12.51
CA GLY A 259 16.71 -16.19 13.73
C GLY A 259 15.22 -16.45 13.48
N ASP A 260 14.35 -15.93 14.35
CA ASP A 260 12.89 -16.03 14.26
C ASP A 260 12.30 -15.40 12.98
N ALA A 261 13.04 -14.49 12.30
CA ALA A 261 12.64 -13.99 10.99
C ALA A 261 12.50 -15.14 9.99
N GLY A 262 13.36 -16.16 10.10
CA GLY A 262 13.27 -17.38 9.30
C GLY A 262 11.87 -17.98 9.34
N ASP A 263 11.24 -18.06 10.52
CA ASP A 263 9.91 -18.64 10.66
C ASP A 263 8.77 -17.73 10.20
N THR A 264 8.99 -16.42 10.21
CA THR A 264 8.03 -15.44 9.65
C THR A 264 8.08 -15.34 8.12
N VAL A 265 9.21 -15.67 7.49
CA VAL A 265 9.42 -15.59 6.05
C VAL A 265 9.07 -16.93 5.39
N PRO A 266 8.23 -16.94 4.33
CA PRO A 266 7.95 -18.17 3.59
C PRO A 266 9.23 -18.90 3.20
N ARG A 267 9.28 -20.23 3.39
CA ARG A 267 10.50 -21.02 3.19
C ARG A 267 11.14 -20.80 1.80
N ALA A 268 10.32 -20.61 0.77
CA ALA A 268 10.76 -20.36 -0.59
C ALA A 268 11.49 -19.00 -0.77
N SER A 269 11.28 -18.05 0.15
CA SER A 269 11.85 -16.70 0.13
C SER A 269 13.03 -16.52 1.09
N ARG A 270 13.34 -17.51 1.95
CA ARG A 270 14.39 -17.43 2.99
C ARG A 270 15.80 -17.25 2.44
N ALA A 271 16.03 -17.63 1.18
CA ALA A 271 17.26 -17.36 0.47
C ALA A 271 17.25 -15.91 -0.06
N ILE A 272 17.24 -14.94 0.88
CA ILE A 272 16.95 -13.52 0.62
C ILE A 272 17.91 -12.91 -0.40
N LEU A 273 19.22 -13.00 -0.18
CA LEU A 273 20.22 -12.44 -1.08
C LEU A 273 20.15 -13.12 -2.45
N THR A 274 20.21 -14.45 -2.48
CA THR A 274 20.27 -15.16 -3.77
C THR A 274 18.99 -15.03 -4.60
N ASN A 275 17.81 -15.02 -3.97
CA ASN A 275 16.55 -14.76 -4.66
C ASN A 275 16.38 -13.31 -5.09
N SER A 276 16.85 -12.35 -4.27
CA SER A 276 16.87 -10.93 -4.65
C SER A 276 17.76 -10.72 -5.87
N LEU A 277 18.96 -11.31 -5.88
CA LEU A 277 19.88 -11.22 -7.01
C LEU A 277 19.27 -11.83 -8.27
N ARG A 278 18.65 -13.02 -8.17
CA ARG A 278 17.90 -13.61 -9.29
C ARG A 278 16.85 -12.65 -9.84
N ARG A 279 16.08 -11.99 -8.96
CA ARG A 279 15.05 -11.06 -9.40
C ARG A 279 15.64 -9.83 -10.09
N LEU A 280 16.68 -9.24 -9.52
CA LEU A 280 17.36 -8.07 -10.09
C LEU A 280 17.99 -8.39 -11.44
N VAL A 281 18.62 -9.55 -11.57
CA VAL A 281 19.19 -10.03 -12.85
C VAL A 281 18.09 -10.22 -13.89
N GLN A 282 16.91 -10.78 -13.53
CA GLN A 282 15.78 -10.87 -14.48
C GLN A 282 15.30 -9.49 -14.94
N ILE A 283 15.21 -8.51 -14.02
CA ILE A 283 14.83 -7.13 -14.34
C ILE A 283 15.86 -6.52 -15.30
N GLU A 284 17.15 -6.63 -14.96
CA GLU A 284 18.22 -6.05 -15.76
C GLU A 284 18.33 -6.71 -17.14
N SER A 285 18.18 -8.02 -17.20
CA SER A 285 18.18 -8.76 -18.47
C SER A 285 17.08 -8.28 -19.40
N LEU A 286 15.88 -8.01 -18.87
CA LEU A 286 14.81 -7.42 -19.65
C LEU A 286 15.19 -6.02 -20.16
N ASN A 287 15.83 -5.18 -19.33
CA ASN A 287 16.28 -3.83 -19.72
C ASN A 287 17.25 -3.86 -20.92
N ILE A 288 18.14 -4.85 -20.95
CA ILE A 288 19.13 -5.02 -22.02
C ILE A 288 18.65 -5.95 -23.16
N GLY A 289 17.39 -6.40 -23.13
CA GLY A 289 16.77 -7.19 -24.19
C GLY A 289 17.16 -8.68 -24.22
N ILE A 290 17.63 -9.24 -23.10
CA ILE A 290 17.99 -10.65 -22.95
C ILE A 290 16.81 -11.45 -22.38
N SER A 291 16.32 -12.42 -23.13
CA SER A 291 15.24 -13.34 -22.71
C SER A 291 15.75 -14.62 -22.05
N ARG A 292 17.03 -14.96 -22.25
CA ARG A 292 17.69 -16.10 -21.62
C ARG A 292 19.12 -15.72 -21.26
N ILE A 293 19.44 -15.87 -19.98
CA ILE A 293 20.72 -15.45 -19.41
C ILE A 293 21.68 -16.62 -19.45
N GLU A 294 22.78 -16.48 -20.19
CA GLU A 294 23.80 -17.52 -20.33
C GLU A 294 24.91 -17.38 -19.28
N GLU A 295 25.71 -18.44 -19.11
CA GLU A 295 26.78 -18.45 -18.11
C GLU A 295 27.84 -17.35 -18.34
N ASN A 296 28.06 -16.98 -19.60
CA ASN A 296 29.01 -15.94 -20.00
C ASN A 296 28.51 -14.53 -19.66
N ASP A 297 27.20 -14.36 -19.44
CA ASP A 297 26.58 -13.08 -19.12
C ASP A 297 26.68 -12.75 -17.62
N TYR A 298 27.15 -13.70 -16.80
CA TYR A 298 27.13 -13.61 -15.34
C TYR A 298 27.67 -12.31 -14.80
N ASP A 299 28.91 -11.93 -15.13
CA ASP A 299 29.54 -10.76 -14.54
C ASP A 299 28.83 -9.47 -15.00
N THR A 300 28.56 -9.34 -16.30
CA THR A 300 27.93 -8.16 -16.89
C THR A 300 26.53 -7.92 -16.33
N VAL A 301 25.67 -8.94 -16.34
CA VAL A 301 24.28 -8.80 -15.90
C VAL A 301 24.20 -8.66 -14.38
N THR A 302 25.07 -9.33 -13.63
CA THR A 302 25.12 -9.18 -12.17
C THR A 302 25.54 -7.77 -11.77
N MET A 303 26.55 -7.18 -12.42
CA MET A 303 26.94 -5.79 -12.14
C MET A 303 25.81 -4.80 -12.49
N GLY A 304 25.14 -4.98 -13.64
CA GLY A 304 23.98 -4.17 -14.00
C GLY A 304 22.84 -4.32 -12.99
N ALA A 305 22.54 -5.55 -12.56
CA ALA A 305 21.54 -5.85 -11.55
C ALA A 305 21.83 -5.20 -10.20
N LEU A 306 23.10 -5.15 -9.79
CA LEU A 306 23.52 -4.46 -8.57
C LEU A 306 23.36 -2.94 -8.69
N SER A 307 23.62 -2.36 -9.87
CA SER A 307 23.39 -0.92 -10.10
C SER A 307 21.91 -0.51 -9.99
N LEU A 308 20.97 -1.45 -10.15
CA LEU A 308 19.55 -1.18 -9.91
C LEU A 308 19.26 -0.85 -8.44
N LEU A 309 20.04 -1.40 -7.49
CA LEU A 309 19.87 -1.13 -6.06
C LEU A 309 20.23 0.31 -5.69
N GLU A 310 21.19 0.90 -6.39
CA GLU A 310 21.58 2.30 -6.20
C GLU A 310 20.40 3.24 -6.53
N LYS A 311 19.53 2.87 -7.49
CA LYS A 311 18.31 3.63 -7.83
C LYS A 311 17.29 3.71 -6.68
N VAL A 312 17.39 2.79 -5.73
CA VAL A 312 16.58 2.75 -4.49
C VAL A 312 17.43 3.00 -3.24
N HIS A 313 18.63 3.56 -3.41
CA HIS A 313 19.54 3.97 -2.34
C HIS A 313 19.99 2.82 -1.44
N ILE A 314 20.20 1.64 -2.01
CA ILE A 314 20.79 0.49 -1.32
C ILE A 314 22.18 0.25 -1.87
N ASP A 315 23.16 0.18 -0.96
CA ASP A 315 24.54 -0.10 -1.31
C ASP A 315 24.70 -1.55 -1.81
N PRO A 316 25.25 -1.77 -3.03
CA PRO A 316 25.59 -3.09 -3.54
C PRO A 316 26.50 -3.92 -2.62
N GLU A 317 27.25 -3.29 -1.70
CA GLU A 317 28.05 -3.98 -0.69
C GLU A 317 27.24 -4.99 0.13
N VAL A 318 25.91 -4.85 0.21
CA VAL A 318 25.02 -5.84 0.85
C VAL A 318 25.09 -7.25 0.22
N PHE A 319 25.71 -7.41 -0.96
CA PHE A 319 25.97 -8.70 -1.61
C PHE A 319 27.41 -9.21 -1.48
N LEU A 320 28.32 -8.37 -0.98
CA LEU A 320 29.77 -8.59 -1.05
C LEU A 320 30.46 -8.54 0.32
N ASP A 321 29.98 -7.70 1.23
CA ASP A 321 30.56 -7.48 2.55
C ASP A 321 29.85 -8.32 3.63
N GLU A 322 30.65 -9.05 4.41
CA GLU A 322 30.16 -9.93 5.47
C GLU A 322 29.40 -9.16 6.56
N LYS A 323 29.93 -8.00 6.97
CA LYS A 323 29.32 -7.20 8.03
C LYS A 323 27.98 -6.61 7.58
N ALA A 324 27.90 -6.11 6.35
CA ALA A 324 26.67 -5.62 5.74
C ALA A 324 25.59 -6.71 5.68
N VAL A 325 25.94 -7.95 5.31
CA VAL A 325 25.01 -9.09 5.29
C VAL A 325 24.53 -9.45 6.69
N ILE A 326 25.43 -9.53 7.67
CA ILE A 326 25.05 -9.82 9.06
C ILE A 326 24.10 -8.74 9.59
N ASP A 327 24.39 -7.48 9.33
CA ASP A 327 23.56 -6.35 9.77
C ASP A 327 22.20 -6.36 9.07
N LEU A 328 22.14 -6.67 7.77
CA LEU A 328 20.88 -6.89 7.03
C LEU A 328 20.02 -7.97 7.71
N PHE A 329 20.60 -9.14 7.98
CA PHE A 329 19.89 -10.28 8.55
C PHE A 329 19.39 -10.02 9.97
N LYS A 330 20.17 -9.31 10.79
CA LYS A 330 19.71 -8.88 12.12
C LYS A 330 18.54 -7.91 12.02
N ARG A 331 18.59 -6.96 11.08
CA ARG A 331 17.52 -5.96 10.85
C ARG A 331 16.23 -6.56 10.29
N LEU A 332 16.28 -7.76 9.73
CA LEU A 332 15.10 -8.48 9.23
C LEU A 332 14.29 -9.19 10.32
N ARG A 333 14.84 -9.28 11.54
CA ARG A 333 14.10 -9.84 12.69
C ARG A 333 12.89 -8.98 13.01
N PRO A 334 11.70 -9.56 13.25
CA PRO A 334 10.53 -8.79 13.64
C PRO A 334 10.82 -7.90 14.85
N ALA A 335 10.55 -6.59 14.73
CA ALA A 335 10.61 -5.65 15.86
C ALA A 335 9.28 -5.56 16.62
N GLU A 336 8.19 -6.05 16.03
CA GLU A 336 6.84 -6.02 16.59
C GLU A 336 6.08 -7.31 16.26
N ASP A 337 5.07 -7.61 17.06
CA ASP A 337 4.20 -8.76 16.85
C ASP A 337 3.39 -8.62 15.55
N GLY A 338 3.07 -9.75 14.92
CA GLY A 338 2.20 -9.78 13.74
C GLY A 338 2.89 -9.52 12.39
N ILE A 339 4.20 -9.21 12.36
CA ILE A 339 4.95 -9.01 11.11
C ILE A 339 4.87 -10.23 10.17
N GLY A 340 4.98 -11.44 10.72
CA GLY A 340 4.85 -12.68 9.92
C GLY A 340 3.45 -12.84 9.32
N GLU A 341 2.38 -12.54 10.07
CA GLU A 341 1.01 -12.56 9.55
C GLU A 341 0.82 -11.49 8.47
N GLY A 342 1.32 -10.27 8.72
CA GLY A 342 1.31 -9.17 7.77
C GLY A 342 1.98 -9.53 6.44
N LEU A 343 3.17 -10.13 6.49
CA LEU A 343 3.90 -10.59 5.31
C LEU A 343 3.14 -11.70 4.56
N ALA A 344 2.53 -12.64 5.29
CA ALA A 344 1.72 -13.70 4.69
C ALA A 344 0.44 -13.18 4.03
N LEU A 345 -0.18 -12.12 4.58
CA LEU A 345 -1.33 -11.44 3.97
C LEU A 345 -0.92 -10.65 2.73
N LEU A 346 0.19 -9.93 2.80
CA LEU A 346 0.76 -9.18 1.67
C LEU A 346 1.09 -10.13 0.51
N THR A 347 1.73 -11.28 0.80
CA THR A 347 2.06 -12.30 -0.21
C THR A 347 0.80 -12.81 -0.90
N ARG A 348 -0.23 -13.18 -0.13
CA ARG A 348 -1.53 -13.63 -0.69
C ARG A 348 -2.24 -12.55 -1.49
N LYS A 349 -2.16 -11.29 -1.04
CA LYS A 349 -2.72 -10.15 -1.78
C LYS A 349 -2.03 -9.98 -3.12
N LEU A 350 -0.70 -10.04 -3.14
CA LEU A 350 0.10 -9.94 -4.35
C LEU A 350 -0.22 -11.07 -5.34
N GLU A 351 -0.28 -12.32 -4.85
CA GLU A 351 -0.68 -13.48 -5.66
C GLU A 351 -2.06 -13.31 -6.28
N SER A 352 -3.06 -12.91 -5.48
CA SER A 352 -4.42 -12.66 -5.96
C SER A 352 -4.44 -11.62 -7.08
N LEU A 353 -3.79 -10.47 -6.86
CA LEU A 353 -3.78 -9.38 -7.83
C LEU A 353 -3.07 -9.78 -9.13
N ILE A 354 -2.00 -10.58 -9.07
CA ILE A 354 -1.30 -11.07 -10.26
C ILE A 354 -2.21 -12.01 -11.06
N VAL A 355 -2.91 -12.92 -10.39
CA VAL A 355 -3.86 -13.84 -11.04
C VAL A 355 -4.99 -13.06 -11.72
N ASP A 356 -5.54 -12.07 -11.01
CA ASP A 356 -6.61 -11.22 -11.54
C ASP A 356 -6.12 -10.39 -12.74
N SER A 357 -4.92 -9.81 -12.65
CA SER A 357 -4.35 -8.98 -13.72
C SER A 357 -3.97 -9.77 -14.97
N THR A 358 -3.49 -11.01 -14.81
CA THR A 358 -3.09 -11.85 -15.96
C THR A 358 -4.27 -12.61 -16.56
N GLY A 359 -5.40 -12.68 -15.85
CA GLY A 359 -6.57 -13.47 -16.25
C GLY A 359 -6.30 -14.97 -16.33
N ASN A 360 -5.14 -15.44 -15.84
CA ASN A 360 -4.69 -16.82 -16.00
C ASN A 360 -4.18 -17.38 -14.66
N ARG A 361 -5.00 -18.23 -14.03
CA ARG A 361 -4.63 -18.93 -12.79
C ARG A 361 -3.38 -19.80 -12.93
N ASN A 362 -3.06 -20.27 -14.14
CA ASN A 362 -1.87 -21.07 -14.39
C ASN A 362 -0.59 -20.22 -14.51
N PHE A 363 -0.70 -18.89 -14.60
CA PHE A 363 0.46 -18.01 -14.71
C PHE A 363 1.40 -18.19 -13.52
N LEU A 364 0.86 -18.21 -12.29
CA LEU A 364 1.66 -18.46 -11.09
C LEU A 364 2.18 -19.90 -10.99
N LEU A 365 1.50 -20.88 -11.61
CA LEU A 365 2.02 -22.25 -11.67
C LEU A 365 3.23 -22.35 -12.60
N GLN A 366 3.18 -21.66 -13.74
CA GLN A 366 4.29 -21.57 -14.69
C GLN A 366 5.45 -20.76 -14.11
N ASN A 367 5.15 -19.73 -13.31
CA ASN A 367 6.10 -18.81 -12.72
C ASN A 367 6.18 -18.92 -11.19
N ALA A 368 6.18 -20.14 -10.65
CA ALA A 368 6.06 -20.41 -9.21
C ALA A 368 7.14 -19.75 -8.33
N ARG A 369 8.31 -19.44 -8.90
CA ARG A 369 9.42 -18.78 -8.19
C ARG A 369 9.33 -17.25 -8.20
N MET A 370 8.44 -16.66 -9.00
CA MET A 370 8.34 -15.22 -9.17
C MET A 370 7.97 -14.51 -7.86
N VAL A 371 6.87 -14.92 -7.22
CA VAL A 371 6.41 -14.30 -5.97
C VAL A 371 7.44 -14.49 -4.84
N PRO A 372 8.00 -15.69 -4.58
CA PRO A 372 9.06 -15.85 -3.59
C PRO A 372 10.27 -14.95 -3.82
N ARG A 373 10.71 -14.78 -5.07
CA ARG A 373 11.82 -13.88 -5.42
C ARG A 373 11.46 -12.41 -5.21
N MET A 374 10.22 -12.02 -5.49
CA MET A 374 9.74 -10.66 -5.19
C MET A 374 9.66 -10.40 -3.69
N ILE A 375 9.22 -11.37 -2.90
CA ILE A 375 9.19 -11.25 -1.43
C ILE A 375 10.61 -11.17 -0.86
N ALA A 376 11.56 -11.95 -1.38
CA ALA A 376 12.97 -11.82 -1.00
C ALA A 376 13.52 -10.42 -1.31
N LEU A 377 13.28 -9.92 -2.54
CA LEU A 377 13.69 -8.56 -2.92
C LEU A 377 13.00 -7.50 -2.06
N LEU A 378 11.71 -7.65 -1.78
CA LEU A 378 10.95 -6.79 -0.86
C LEU A 378 11.64 -6.70 0.50
N LEU A 379 12.02 -7.83 1.09
CA LEU A 379 12.69 -7.87 2.39
C LEU A 379 14.05 -7.17 2.34
N LEU A 380 14.84 -7.44 1.29
CA LEU A 380 16.12 -6.77 1.07
C LEU A 380 15.94 -5.26 0.97
N VAL A 381 14.99 -4.76 0.17
CA VAL A 381 14.79 -3.32 0.03
C VAL A 381 14.15 -2.67 1.25
N SER A 382 13.30 -3.40 1.98
CA SER A 382 12.70 -2.94 3.23
C SER A 382 13.78 -2.68 4.29
N SER A 383 14.72 -3.62 4.44
CA SER A 383 15.79 -3.56 5.44
C SER A 383 16.96 -2.67 5.01
N GLY A 384 17.33 -2.71 3.73
CA GLY A 384 18.45 -1.93 3.18
C GLY A 384 18.23 -0.41 3.18
N THR A 385 16.98 0.04 3.26
CA THR A 385 16.62 1.48 3.30
C THR A 385 16.21 1.98 4.69
N LYS A 386 16.42 1.17 5.73
CA LYS A 386 16.17 1.57 7.12
C LYS A 386 17.21 2.56 7.61
N SER A 387 16.79 3.44 8.52
CA SER A 387 17.74 4.26 9.28
C SER A 387 18.70 3.34 10.04
N PRO A 388 20.01 3.65 10.12
CA PRO A 388 20.96 2.79 10.82
C PRO A 388 20.67 2.55 12.31
N GLN A 389 19.85 3.41 12.91
CA GLN A 389 19.43 3.36 14.31
C GLN A 389 18.17 2.51 14.55
N ASP A 390 17.47 2.09 13.49
CA ASP A 390 16.25 1.29 13.60
C ASP A 390 16.59 -0.21 13.67
N ASP A 391 16.34 -0.83 14.82
CA ASP A 391 16.45 -2.27 14.98
C ASP A 391 15.15 -3.00 14.60
N GLY A 392 15.32 -4.12 13.88
CA GLY A 392 14.29 -5.10 13.51
C GLY A 392 13.20 -4.60 12.55
N LEU A 393 12.60 -5.48 11.77
CA LEU A 393 11.62 -5.18 10.72
C LEU A 393 10.27 -4.78 11.31
N ARG A 394 9.72 -3.65 10.85
CA ARG A 394 8.38 -3.16 11.19
C ARG A 394 7.47 -3.13 9.96
N ASP A 395 6.16 -3.04 10.17
CA ASP A 395 5.17 -2.99 9.09
C ASP A 395 5.38 -1.79 8.15
N ILE A 396 5.79 -0.64 8.72
CA ILE A 396 6.12 0.55 7.95
C ILE A 396 7.31 0.34 6.99
N ASP A 397 8.28 -0.50 7.37
CA ASP A 397 9.44 -0.83 6.53
C ASP A 397 9.03 -1.71 5.35
N LEU A 398 8.14 -2.68 5.58
CA LEU A 398 7.56 -3.51 4.51
C LEU A 398 6.79 -2.65 3.49
N LYS A 399 6.03 -1.67 3.98
CA LYS A 399 5.30 -0.73 3.11
C LYS A 399 6.23 0.17 2.31
N ARG A 400 7.30 0.69 2.95
CA ARG A 400 8.36 1.44 2.24
C ARG A 400 9.02 0.55 1.18
N GLY A 401 9.41 -0.66 1.55
CA GLY A 401 10.01 -1.62 0.64
C GLY A 401 9.11 -1.96 -0.54
N LEU A 402 7.78 -2.02 -0.34
CA LEU A 402 6.82 -2.28 -1.40
C LEU A 402 6.78 -1.15 -2.44
N ILE A 403 6.86 0.10 -1.99
CA ILE A 403 6.97 1.27 -2.87
C ILE A 403 8.28 1.24 -3.68
N LEU A 404 9.38 0.86 -3.04
CA LEU A 404 10.68 0.76 -3.71
C LEU A 404 10.73 -0.42 -4.70
N LEU A 405 10.10 -1.54 -4.36
CA LEU A 405 9.96 -2.69 -5.25
C LEU A 405 9.14 -2.34 -6.50
N GLU A 406 8.07 -1.55 -6.34
CA GLU A 406 7.28 -1.04 -7.46
C GLU A 406 8.16 -0.23 -8.42
N LYS A 407 8.95 0.70 -7.87
CA LYS A 407 9.90 1.49 -8.66
C LYS A 407 10.88 0.61 -9.44
N LEU A 408 11.44 -0.43 -8.82
CA LEU A 408 12.37 -1.36 -9.49
C LEU A 408 11.73 -2.20 -10.61
N ILE A 409 10.40 -2.41 -10.57
CA ILE A 409 9.68 -3.21 -11.57
C ILE A 409 9.12 -2.33 -12.69
N SER A 410 8.75 -1.10 -12.37
CA SER A 410 8.16 -0.14 -13.30
C SER A 410 9.22 0.57 -14.15
N ASP A 411 10.37 0.93 -13.58
CA ASP A 411 11.54 1.53 -14.26
C ASP A 411 12.40 0.50 -14.98
#